data_AF-A0A6J1W0Q1-F1
#
_entry.id   AF-A0A6J1W0Q1-F1
#
_cell.length_a   1.000
_cell.length_b   1.000
_cell.length_c   1.000
_cell.angle_alpha   90.00
_cell.angle_beta   90.00
_cell.angle_gamma   90.00
#
_symmetry.space_group_name_H-M   'P 1'
#
loop_
_entity.id
_entity.type
_entity.pdbx_description
1 polymer ?
#
loop_
_entity_poly.entity_id
_entity_poly.type
_entity_poly.pdbx_seq_one_letter_code
_entity_poly.pdbx_strand_id
1 'polypeptide(L)'
;HRLLSCFVSYLLPPFSDTNEVDVPINTRVGTKRYMAPEVLDETLNKNHFQPYIMADIYSFGLIIWEMARRCITGGIVEEYQLPYYDMVPNDPSFEDMREVVCMKHLRPVVSNRWNSDECLRAILKLMCECWAHNPASRLTALRIKKTLGKMVESQDVKI
;
A
#
# COMPACT_ATOMS: atom_id res chain seq x y z
N HIS A 1 -15.09 3.28 -1.97
CA HIS A 1 -15.99 2.14 -1.70
C HIS A 1 -15.61 0.83 -2.41
N ARG A 2 -14.86 0.82 -3.54
CA ARG A 2 -14.35 -0.42 -4.17
C ARG A 2 -12.93 -0.84 -3.74
N LEU A 3 -12.14 0.09 -3.20
CA LEU A 3 -10.76 -0.19 -2.76
C LEU A 3 -10.68 -1.16 -1.57
N LEU A 4 -11.68 -1.16 -0.69
CA LEU A 4 -11.76 -2.10 0.46
C LEU A 4 -12.19 -3.52 0.09
N SER A 5 -12.71 -3.76 -1.13
CA SER A 5 -13.12 -5.10 -1.52
C SER A 5 -11.94 -6.07 -1.66
N CYS A 6 -10.73 -5.55 -1.94
CA CYS A 6 -9.52 -6.37 -2.03
C CYS A 6 -8.90 -6.66 -0.66
N PHE A 7 -8.96 -5.70 0.27
CA PHE A 7 -8.48 -5.83 1.64
C PHE A 7 -9.23 -6.88 2.47
N VAL A 8 -10.41 -7.34 2.02
CA VAL A 8 -11.33 -8.13 2.83
C VAL A 8 -11.60 -9.53 2.27
N SER A 9 -11.30 -9.82 0.99
CA SER A 9 -11.54 -11.18 0.47
C SER A 9 -10.62 -12.26 1.06
N TYR A 10 -9.53 -11.89 1.74
CA TYR A 10 -8.60 -12.84 2.38
C TYR A 10 -8.58 -12.76 3.91
N LEU A 11 -9.40 -11.91 4.53
CA LEU A 11 -9.40 -11.67 5.99
C LEU A 11 -10.59 -12.33 6.72
N LEU A 12 -11.40 -13.14 6.04
CA LEU A 12 -12.35 -14.05 6.70
C LEU A 12 -11.66 -15.41 6.94
N PRO A 13 -11.42 -15.82 8.19
CA PRO A 13 -10.82 -17.12 8.48
C PRO A 13 -11.87 -18.23 8.30
N PRO A 14 -11.52 -19.43 7.80
CA PRO A 14 -11.93 -20.61 8.50
C PRO A 14 -10.94 -20.79 9.67
N PHE A 15 -11.48 -20.79 10.89
CA PHE A 15 -10.80 -21.45 12.01
C PHE A 15 -10.39 -22.86 11.55
N SER A 16 -9.11 -23.08 11.27
CA SER A 16 -8.54 -24.40 11.23
C SER A 16 -7.13 -24.31 11.79
N ASP A 17 -6.82 -25.14 12.78
CA ASP A 17 -5.48 -25.29 13.39
C ASP A 17 -4.43 -25.86 12.40
N THR A 18 -4.71 -25.78 11.10
CA THR A 18 -3.90 -26.24 10.00
C THR A 18 -3.63 -25.03 9.12
N ASN A 19 -2.36 -24.74 8.91
CA ASN A 19 -1.83 -23.58 8.20
C ASN A 19 -2.12 -23.60 6.67
N GLU A 20 -3.26 -24.16 6.27
CA GLU A 20 -3.67 -24.41 4.89
C GLU A 20 -4.82 -23.46 4.51
N VAL A 21 -4.68 -22.82 3.36
CA VAL A 21 -5.62 -21.80 2.88
C VAL A 21 -6.30 -22.32 1.61
N ASP A 22 -7.63 -22.31 1.60
CA ASP A 22 -8.44 -22.61 0.42
C ASP A 22 -8.51 -21.36 -0.47
N VAL A 23 -7.42 -21.12 -1.23
CA VAL A 23 -7.26 -19.92 -2.06
C VAL A 23 -7.90 -20.16 -3.44
N PRO A 24 -8.74 -19.23 -3.95
CA PRO A 24 -9.16 -19.25 -5.35
C PRO A 24 -7.95 -19.31 -6.31
N ILE A 25 -8.02 -20.18 -7.32
CA ILE A 25 -6.92 -20.45 -8.28
C ILE A 25 -6.36 -19.15 -8.90
N ASN A 26 -7.22 -18.14 -9.07
CA ASN A 26 -6.87 -16.84 -9.64
C ASN A 26 -6.58 -15.79 -8.56
N THR A 27 -5.29 -15.51 -8.34
CA THR A 27 -4.79 -14.50 -7.38
C THR A 27 -4.85 -13.08 -7.93
N ARG A 28 -5.19 -12.88 -9.20
CA ARG A 28 -5.32 -11.58 -9.87
C ARG A 28 -6.73 -10.99 -9.70
N VAL A 29 -7.30 -11.12 -8.52
CA VAL A 29 -8.60 -10.51 -8.17
C VAL A 29 -8.37 -9.16 -7.52
N GLY A 30 -9.00 -8.11 -8.05
CA GLY A 30 -8.95 -6.77 -7.46
C GLY A 30 -8.63 -5.62 -8.42
N THR A 31 -8.37 -4.44 -7.86
CA THR A 31 -8.00 -3.26 -8.65
C THR A 31 -6.52 -3.34 -9.03
N LYS A 32 -6.23 -3.66 -10.29
CA LYS A 32 -4.86 -3.91 -10.82
C LYS A 32 -3.83 -2.84 -10.40
N ARG A 33 -4.26 -1.58 -10.33
CA ARG A 33 -3.45 -0.42 -9.92
C ARG A 33 -2.81 -0.55 -8.52
N TYR A 34 -3.42 -1.31 -7.63
CA TYR A 34 -2.97 -1.46 -6.23
C TYR A 34 -2.24 -2.79 -5.98
N MET A 35 -2.13 -3.66 -6.99
CA MET A 35 -1.51 -4.97 -6.82
C MET A 35 -0.02 -4.86 -6.53
N ALA A 36 0.44 -5.64 -5.55
CA ALA A 36 1.84 -5.74 -5.20
C ALA A 36 2.66 -6.42 -6.33
N PRO A 37 3.98 -6.16 -6.41
CA PRO A 37 4.85 -6.73 -7.45
C PRO A 37 4.73 -8.26 -7.58
N GLU A 38 4.68 -8.97 -6.45
CA GLU A 38 4.57 -10.43 -6.41
C GLU A 38 3.22 -10.97 -6.91
N VAL A 39 2.17 -10.14 -6.87
CA VAL A 39 0.85 -10.48 -7.42
C VAL A 39 0.85 -10.25 -8.93
N LEU A 40 1.49 -9.17 -9.38
CA LEU A 40 1.61 -8.82 -10.80
C LEU A 40 2.46 -9.85 -11.56
N ASP A 41 3.61 -10.24 -11.00
CA ASP A 41 4.52 -11.26 -11.55
C ASP A 41 4.10 -12.70 -11.23
N GLU A 42 2.99 -12.92 -10.50
CA GLU A 42 2.51 -14.24 -10.10
C GLU A 42 3.55 -15.07 -9.29
N THR A 43 4.48 -14.39 -8.61
CA THR A 43 5.52 -15.01 -7.76
C THR A 43 5.07 -15.19 -6.31
N LEU A 44 3.83 -14.82 -5.99
CA LEU A 44 3.25 -14.96 -4.67
C LEU A 44 3.16 -16.44 -4.25
N ASN A 45 3.75 -16.78 -3.11
CA ASN A 45 3.70 -18.13 -2.55
C ASN A 45 2.31 -18.41 -1.96
N LYS A 46 1.50 -19.17 -2.69
CA LYS A 46 0.11 -19.47 -2.33
C LYS A 46 -0.05 -20.41 -1.13
N ASN A 47 1.01 -21.13 -0.76
CA ASN A 47 0.99 -22.08 0.37
C ASN A 47 1.15 -21.39 1.73
N HIS A 48 1.35 -20.08 1.75
CA HIS A 48 1.52 -19.31 2.98
C HIS A 48 0.58 -18.12 3.00
N PHE A 49 0.07 -17.78 4.18
CA PHE A 49 -0.80 -16.63 4.36
C PHE A 49 -0.03 -15.29 4.41
N GLN A 50 1.22 -15.31 4.89
CA GLN A 50 2.04 -14.10 5.09
C GLN A 50 2.24 -13.25 3.82
N PRO A 51 2.50 -13.82 2.62
CA PRO A 51 2.59 -13.06 1.38
C PRO A 51 1.32 -12.24 1.07
N TYR A 52 0.13 -12.78 1.35
CA TYR A 52 -1.12 -12.04 1.15
C TYR A 52 -1.21 -10.82 2.07
N ILE A 53 -0.87 -10.99 3.36
CA ILE A 53 -0.79 -9.86 4.30
C ILE A 53 0.19 -8.81 3.78
N MET A 54 1.37 -9.23 3.30
CA MET A 54 2.36 -8.27 2.79
C MET A 54 1.90 -7.56 1.52
N ALA A 55 1.11 -8.21 0.66
CA ALA A 55 0.47 -7.57 -0.49
C ALA A 55 -0.56 -6.50 -0.06
N ASP A 56 -1.30 -6.74 1.03
CA ASP A 56 -2.19 -5.74 1.63
C ASP A 56 -1.40 -4.55 2.19
N ILE A 57 -0.25 -4.78 2.82
CA ILE A 57 0.63 -3.71 3.30
C ILE A 57 1.10 -2.81 2.15
N TYR A 58 1.45 -3.41 1.00
CA TYR A 58 1.81 -2.65 -0.19
C TYR A 58 0.65 -1.75 -0.66
N SER A 59 -0.54 -2.34 -0.78
CA SER A 59 -1.76 -1.62 -1.18
C SER A 59 -2.08 -0.49 -0.20
N PHE A 60 -1.87 -0.72 1.09
CA PHE A 60 -2.07 0.26 2.15
C PHE A 60 -1.10 1.44 2.03
N GLY A 61 0.15 1.20 1.67
CA GLY A 61 1.11 2.27 1.37
C GLY A 61 0.62 3.19 0.24
N LEU A 62 0.05 2.64 -0.83
CA LEU A 62 -0.51 3.45 -1.92
C LEU A 62 -1.73 4.28 -1.48
N ILE A 63 -2.56 3.76 -0.58
CA ILE A 63 -3.69 4.51 -0.02
C ILE A 63 -3.20 5.65 0.88
N ILE A 64 -2.17 5.43 1.69
CA ILE A 64 -1.56 6.50 2.49
C ILE A 64 -1.09 7.63 1.58
N TRP A 65 -0.50 7.31 0.42
CA TRP A 65 -0.10 8.33 -0.55
C TRP A 65 -1.27 9.18 -1.05
N GLU A 66 -2.39 8.53 -1.41
CA GLU A 66 -3.61 9.24 -1.83
C GLU A 66 -4.13 10.16 -0.73
N MET A 67 -4.16 9.67 0.51
CA MET A 67 -4.61 10.45 1.66
C MET A 67 -3.67 11.63 1.92
N ALA A 68 -2.36 11.43 1.89
CA ALA A 68 -1.36 12.45 2.15
C ALA A 68 -1.40 13.60 1.14
N ARG A 69 -1.73 13.35 -0.14
CA ARG A 69 -1.93 14.42 -1.14
C ARG A 69 -3.07 15.37 -0.79
N ARG A 70 -4.09 14.86 -0.09
CA ARG A 70 -5.26 15.63 0.34
C ARG A 70 -5.05 16.38 1.66
N CYS A 71 -3.92 16.16 2.33
CA CYS A 71 -3.55 16.96 3.51
C CYS A 71 -3.15 18.38 3.08
N ILE A 72 -3.71 19.37 3.78
CA ILE A 72 -3.33 20.78 3.64
C ILE A 72 -2.04 20.99 4.43
N THR A 73 -1.00 21.46 3.75
CA THR A 73 0.34 21.64 4.35
C THR A 73 0.82 23.03 3.98
N GLY A 74 0.99 23.90 4.98
CA GLY A 74 1.33 25.32 4.74
C GLY A 74 0.32 26.06 3.84
N GLY A 75 -0.97 25.71 3.91
CA GLY A 75 -2.02 26.30 3.07
C GLY A 75 -2.11 25.76 1.65
N ILE A 76 -1.23 24.82 1.26
CA ILE A 76 -1.20 24.22 -0.08
C ILE A 76 -1.75 22.79 -0.02
N VAL A 77 -2.61 22.44 -0.97
CA VAL A 77 -3.16 21.09 -1.14
C VAL A 77 -2.91 20.60 -2.56
N GLU A 78 -2.58 19.32 -2.70
CA GLU A 78 -2.45 18.71 -4.02
C GLU A 78 -3.81 18.25 -4.54
N GLU A 79 -3.98 18.29 -5.85
CA GLU A 79 -5.15 17.69 -6.49
C GLU A 79 -5.17 16.18 -6.24
N TYR A 80 -6.39 15.65 -6.03
CA TYR A 80 -6.60 14.23 -5.92
C TYR A 80 -6.14 13.53 -7.19
N GLN A 81 -5.33 12.49 -7.02
CA GLN A 81 -4.86 11.65 -8.12
C GLN A 81 -4.78 10.22 -7.63
N LEU A 82 -5.01 9.28 -8.56
CA LEU A 82 -4.81 7.85 -8.30
C LEU A 82 -3.31 7.52 -8.25
N PRO A 83 -2.88 6.45 -7.56
CA PRO A 83 -1.50 5.99 -7.62
C PRO A 83 -1.11 5.69 -9.07
N TYR A 84 0.08 6.13 -9.49
CA TYR A 84 0.57 5.95 -10.87
C TYR A 84 -0.25 6.66 -11.97
N TYR A 85 -1.07 7.66 -11.64
CA TYR A 85 -1.88 8.40 -12.63
C TYR A 85 -1.08 8.99 -13.81
N ASP A 86 0.20 9.30 -13.57
CA ASP A 86 1.15 9.88 -14.52
C ASP A 86 1.95 8.82 -15.30
N MET A 87 1.80 7.54 -14.96
CA MET A 87 2.60 6.45 -15.52
C MET A 87 1.76 5.40 -16.26
N VAL A 88 0.47 5.27 -15.94
CA VAL A 88 -0.44 4.28 -16.53
C VAL A 88 -1.79 4.91 -16.86
N PRO A 89 -2.54 4.38 -17.85
CA PRO A 89 -3.88 4.86 -18.17
C PRO A 89 -4.87 4.65 -17.00
N ASN A 90 -6.05 5.29 -17.07
CA ASN A 90 -7.06 5.24 -16.01
C ASN A 90 -7.51 3.80 -15.66
N ASP A 91 -7.72 2.94 -16.65
CA ASP A 91 -7.92 1.49 -16.48
C ASP A 91 -6.72 0.74 -17.05
N PRO A 92 -5.67 0.50 -16.24
CA PRO A 92 -4.46 -0.16 -16.73
C PRO A 92 -4.70 -1.65 -16.98
N SER A 93 -3.93 -2.23 -17.88
CA SER A 93 -3.79 -3.69 -18.00
C SER A 93 -2.84 -4.23 -16.92
N PHE A 94 -2.74 -5.56 -16.82
CA PHE A 94 -1.72 -6.18 -15.96
C PHE A 94 -0.30 -5.87 -16.44
N GLU A 95 -0.10 -5.79 -17.76
CA GLU A 95 1.22 -5.52 -18.33
C GLU A 95 1.66 -4.09 -18.05
N ASP A 96 0.76 -3.11 -18.16
CA ASP A 96 1.06 -1.70 -17.84
C ASP A 96 1.56 -1.57 -16.38
N MET A 97 0.84 -2.21 -15.45
CA MET A 97 1.21 -2.20 -14.04
C MET A 97 2.53 -2.94 -13.78
N ARG A 98 2.72 -4.09 -14.44
CA ARG A 98 3.94 -4.89 -14.31
C ARG A 98 5.17 -4.14 -14.83
N GLU A 99 5.05 -3.48 -15.98
CA GLU A 99 6.14 -2.68 -16.55
C GLU A 99 6.58 -1.58 -15.57
N VAL A 100 5.63 -0.85 -14.98
CA VAL A 100 5.91 0.26 -14.06
C VAL A 100 6.42 -0.24 -12.70
N VAL A 101 5.73 -1.21 -12.09
CA VAL A 101 5.95 -1.62 -10.69
C VAL A 101 7.05 -2.68 -10.55
N CYS A 102 7.10 -3.64 -11.48
CA CYS A 102 8.00 -4.78 -11.41
C CYS A 102 9.28 -4.57 -12.22
N MET A 103 9.18 -4.07 -13.46
CA MET A 103 10.35 -3.93 -14.33
C MET A 103 11.11 -2.62 -14.09
N LYS A 104 10.40 -1.49 -14.07
CA LYS A 104 10.99 -0.16 -13.84
C LYS A 104 11.16 0.18 -12.36
N HIS A 105 10.58 -0.64 -11.46
CA HIS A 105 10.57 -0.43 -10.00
C HIS A 105 10.11 0.98 -9.57
N LEU A 106 9.19 1.59 -10.33
CA LEU A 106 8.69 2.92 -10.04
C LEU A 106 7.66 2.90 -8.90
N ARG A 107 7.53 4.04 -8.23
CA ARG A 107 6.56 4.31 -7.17
C ARG A 107 5.90 5.66 -7.41
N PRO A 108 4.71 5.94 -6.83
CA PRO A 108 4.05 7.22 -7.00
C PRO A 108 4.95 8.38 -6.57
N VAL A 109 4.95 9.46 -7.36
CA VAL A 109 5.80 10.62 -7.11
C VAL A 109 5.43 11.27 -5.77
N VAL A 110 6.45 11.56 -4.96
CA VAL A 110 6.30 12.26 -3.70
C VAL A 110 6.77 13.70 -3.87
N SER A 111 5.92 14.66 -3.49
CA SER A 111 6.30 16.06 -3.51
C SER A 111 7.36 16.37 -2.45
N ASN A 112 8.41 17.11 -2.83
CA ASN A 112 9.46 17.56 -1.91
C ASN A 112 8.91 18.33 -0.70
N ARG A 113 7.72 18.93 -0.83
CA ARG A 113 7.02 19.63 0.26
C ARG A 113 6.75 18.74 1.47
N TRP A 114 6.61 17.42 1.30
CA TRP A 114 6.39 16.52 2.44
C TRP A 114 7.59 16.46 3.39
N ASN A 115 8.76 16.96 2.97
CA ASN A 115 9.92 17.11 3.84
C ASN A 115 9.85 18.34 4.74
N SER A 116 8.91 19.27 4.53
CA SER A 116 8.85 20.52 5.29
C SER A 116 8.33 20.33 6.73
N ASP A 117 7.54 19.28 6.97
CA ASP A 117 6.92 19.00 8.26
C ASP A 117 7.34 17.63 8.82
N GLU A 118 7.50 17.55 10.14
CA GLU A 118 7.97 16.34 10.80
C GLU A 118 6.97 15.19 10.72
N CYS A 119 5.67 15.48 10.86
CA CYS A 119 4.63 14.47 10.72
C CYS A 119 4.57 13.95 9.29
N LEU A 120 4.63 14.84 8.29
CA LEU A 120 4.68 14.42 6.88
C LEU A 120 5.92 13.59 6.55
N ARG A 121 7.10 13.92 7.10
CA ARG A 121 8.31 13.10 6.93
C ARG A 121 8.13 11.70 7.52
N ALA A 122 7.48 11.59 8.68
CA ALA A 122 7.19 10.31 9.30
C ALA A 122 6.18 9.48 8.48
N ILE A 123 5.11 10.11 7.96
CA ILE A 123 4.17 9.46 7.03
C ILE A 123 4.89 9.01 5.76
N LEU A 124 5.73 9.87 5.17
CA LEU A 124 6.50 9.57 3.97
C LEU A 124 7.38 8.34 4.20
N LYS A 125 8.11 8.28 5.31
CA LYS A 125 8.95 7.13 5.65
C LYS A 125 8.11 5.86 5.81
N LEU A 126 7.02 5.91 6.58
CA LEU A 126 6.13 4.78 6.81
C LEU A 126 5.56 4.23 5.49
N MET A 127 5.06 5.12 4.65
CA MET A 127 4.53 4.80 3.32
C MET A 127 5.57 4.15 2.42
N CYS A 128 6.80 4.70 2.40
CA CYS A 128 7.90 4.15 1.61
C CYS A 128 8.29 2.74 2.05
N GLU A 129 8.26 2.47 3.36
CA GLU A 129 8.51 1.13 3.92
C GLU A 129 7.35 0.17 3.60
N CYS A 130 6.09 0.65 3.53
CA CYS A 130 4.93 -0.18 3.18
C CYS A 130 4.96 -0.70 1.74
N TRP A 131 5.38 0.12 0.75
CA TRP A 131 5.37 -0.28 -0.66
C TRP A 131 6.72 -0.84 -1.16
N ALA A 132 7.59 -1.29 -0.26
CA ALA A 132 8.86 -1.90 -0.62
C ALA A 132 8.66 -3.04 -1.63
N HIS A 133 9.57 -3.18 -2.59
CA HIS A 133 9.43 -4.22 -3.62
C HIS A 133 9.46 -5.62 -3.00
N ASN A 134 10.45 -5.90 -2.13
CA ASN A 134 10.52 -7.14 -1.38
C ASN A 134 9.46 -7.18 -0.26
N PRO A 135 8.53 -8.16 -0.25
CA PRO A 135 7.53 -8.33 0.81
C PRO A 135 8.12 -8.40 2.22
N ALA A 136 9.29 -9.04 2.39
CA ALA A 136 9.93 -9.19 3.70
C ALA A 136 10.48 -7.88 4.27
N SER A 137 10.67 -6.87 3.43
CA SER A 137 11.10 -5.53 3.85
C SER A 137 9.94 -4.63 4.27
N ARG A 138 8.69 -5.06 4.04
CA ARG A 138 7.50 -4.26 4.35
C ARG A 138 7.21 -4.28 5.85
N LEU A 139 6.57 -3.20 6.32
CA LEU A 139 6.16 -3.09 7.71
C LEU A 139 5.04 -4.06 8.06
N THR A 140 5.03 -4.56 9.28
CA THR A 140 3.86 -5.28 9.80
C THR A 140 2.75 -4.30 10.14
N ALA A 141 1.49 -4.75 10.07
CA ALA A 141 0.33 -3.96 10.48
C ALA A 141 0.46 -3.44 11.92
N LEU A 142 1.03 -4.25 12.82
CA LEU A 142 1.30 -3.84 14.20
C LEU A 142 2.31 -2.68 14.28
N ARG A 143 3.38 -2.73 13.49
CA ARG A 143 4.39 -1.66 13.45
C ARG A 143 3.79 -0.38 12.88
N ILE A 144 2.99 -0.47 11.82
CA ILE A 144 2.25 0.66 11.24
C ILE A 144 1.35 1.30 12.31
N LYS A 145 0.50 0.50 12.98
CA LYS A 145 -0.39 0.96 14.04
C LYS A 145 0.36 1.69 15.16
N LYS A 146 1.48 1.11 15.64
CA LYS A 146 2.31 1.72 16.67
C LYS A 146 2.93 3.05 16.23
N THR A 147 3.42 3.12 14.99
CA THR A 147 3.99 4.37 14.45
C THR A 147 2.92 5.46 14.34
N LEU A 148 1.76 5.14 13.77
CA LEU A 148 0.66 6.10 13.66
C LEU A 148 0.16 6.57 15.03
N GLY A 149 0.03 5.65 16.00
CA GLY A 149 -0.36 6.00 17.37
C GLY A 149 0.60 7.00 18.02
N LYS A 150 1.91 6.76 17.92
CA LYS A 150 2.93 7.70 18.42
C LYS A 150 2.86 9.08 17.76
N MET A 151 2.53 9.12 16.47
CA MET A 151 2.39 10.39 15.74
C MET A 151 1.20 11.19 16.25
N VAL A 152 0.06 10.53 16.51
CA VAL A 152 -1.12 11.17 17.10
C VAL A 152 -0.81 11.71 18.49
N GLU A 153 -0.22 10.90 19.37
CA GLU A 153 0.19 11.32 20.71
C GLU A 153 1.14 12.53 20.68
N SER A 154 2.08 12.58 19.73
CA SER A 154 3.02 13.71 19.60
C SER A 154 2.36 15.02 19.15
N GLN A 155 1.17 14.96 18.54
CA GLN A 155 0.39 16.12 18.15
C GLN A 155 -0.56 16.58 19.26
N ASP A 156 -1.14 15.65 20.02
CA ASP A 156 -2.05 15.97 21.14
C ASP A 156 -1.33 16.67 22.31
N VAL A 157 -0.01 16.51 22.45
CA VAL A 157 0.80 17.23 23.45
C VAL A 157 0.97 18.72 23.12
N LYS A 158 0.59 19.16 21.91
CA LYS A 158 0.72 20.57 21.47
C LYS A 158 -0.57 21.40 21.57
N ILE A 159 -1.60 20.92 22.29
CA ILE A 159 -2.84 21.67 22.55
C ILE A 159 -2.81 22.30 23.94
#